data_AF-A0A0J7KE21-F1
#
_entry.id   AF-A0A0J7KE21-F1
#
_cell.length_a   1.000
_cell.length_b   1.000
_cell.length_c   1.000
_cell.angle_alpha   90.00
_cell.angle_beta   90.00
_cell.angle_gamma   90.00
#
_symmetry.space_group_name_H-M   'P 1'
#
loop_
_entity.id
_entity.type
_entity.pdbx_description
1 polymer ?
#
loop_
_entity_poly.entity_id
_entity_poly.type
_entity_poly.pdbx_seq_one_letter_code
_entity_poly.pdbx_strand_id
1 'polypeptide(L)' 'MDLDANGNNTQEFCDIQYKRFVAPYGEFWCNPVWDSLLCWPPTKASTTAKQRCPFVDAFDTT' A
#
# COMPACT_ATOMS: atom_id res chain seq x y z
N MET A 1 -11.62 -18.12 11.78
CA MET A 1 -12.77 -17.89 10.85
C MET A 1 -12.60 -16.46 10.42
N ASP A 2 -11.65 -16.27 9.52
CA ASP A 2 -11.05 -14.99 9.18
C ASP A 2 -11.69 -14.55 7.86
N LEU A 3 -12.93 -14.10 8.00
CA LEU A 3 -13.73 -13.52 6.93
C LEU A 3 -13.72 -12.03 7.19
N ASP A 4 -12.95 -11.31 6.37
CA ASP A 4 -13.08 -9.88 5.99
C ASP A 4 -11.74 -9.18 5.68
N ALA A 5 -10.65 -9.93 5.50
CA ALA A 5 -9.52 -9.47 4.71
C ALA A 5 -9.89 -9.60 3.22
N ASN A 6 -10.57 -8.57 2.69
CA ASN A 6 -10.74 -8.35 1.26
C ASN A 6 -9.43 -8.75 0.56
N GLY A 7 -9.45 -9.72 -0.35
CA GLY A 7 -8.28 -10.43 -0.92
C GLY A 7 -7.31 -9.59 -1.76
N ASN A 8 -7.28 -8.27 -1.53
CA ASN A 8 -6.50 -7.24 -2.21
C ASN A 8 -5.41 -6.63 -1.32
N ASN A 9 -5.01 -7.29 -0.24
CA ASN A 9 -4.07 -6.71 0.71
C ASN A 9 -3.03 -7.74 1.18
N THR A 10 -2.37 -8.37 0.22
CA THR A 10 -1.25 -9.28 0.42
C THR A 10 0.00 -8.69 -0.21
N GLN A 11 1.18 -9.23 0.14
CA GLN A 11 2.44 -8.84 -0.50
C GLN A 11 2.39 -9.02 -2.02
N GLU A 12 1.89 -10.18 -2.49
CA GLU A 12 1.78 -10.49 -3.92
C GLU A 12 0.86 -9.50 -4.64
N PHE A 13 -0.27 -9.14 -4.02
CA PHE A 13 -1.14 -8.12 -4.59
C PHE A 13 -0.42 -6.77 -4.70
N CYS A 14 0.37 -6.39 -3.69
CA CYS A 14 1.12 -5.14 -3.70
C CYS A 14 2.16 -5.09 -4.82
N ASP A 15 2.90 -6.18 -4.98
CA ASP A 15 3.91 -6.33 -6.03
C ASP A 15 3.25 -6.27 -7.42
N ILE A 16 2.11 -6.92 -7.61
CA ILE A 16 1.35 -6.90 -8.87
C ILE A 16 0.82 -5.50 -9.16
N GLN A 17 0.25 -4.83 -8.15
CA GLN A 17 -0.39 -3.51 -8.27
C GLN A 17 0.59 -2.46 -8.79
N TYR A 18 1.83 -2.47 -8.30
CA TYR A 18 2.85 -1.48 -8.66
C TYR A 18 3.96 -2.02 -9.56
N LYS A 19 3.80 -3.23 -10.13
CA LYS A 19 4.78 -3.89 -11.01
C LYS A 19 5.28 -3.04 -12.16
N ARG A 20 4.45 -2.13 -12.67
CA ARG A 20 4.74 -1.29 -13.84
C ARG A 20 5.02 0.17 -13.48
N PHE A 21 5.16 0.49 -12.19
CA PHE A 21 5.50 1.84 -11.79
C PHE A 21 6.93 2.17 -12.25
N VAL A 22 7.07 3.30 -12.93
CA VAL A 22 8.35 3.88 -13.34
C VAL A 22 8.34 5.33 -12.88
N ALA A 23 9.33 5.71 -12.07
CA ALA A 23 9.48 7.09 -11.64
C ALA A 23 9.74 8.00 -12.85
N PRO A 24 9.06 9.16 -12.96
CA PRO A 24 9.33 10.13 -14.02
C PRO A 24 10.79 10.59 -14.00
N TYR A 25 11.32 10.91 -15.18
CA TYR A 25 12.70 11.39 -15.31
C TYR A 25 12.93 12.66 -14.47
N GLY A 26 14.01 12.67 -13.68
CA GLY A 26 14.38 13.79 -12.82
C GLY A 26 13.61 13.86 -11.50
N GLU A 27 12.76 12.87 -11.18
CA GLU A 27 12.05 12.81 -9.90
C GLU A 27 12.59 11.71 -8.98
N PHE A 28 12.54 11.97 -7.67
CA PHE A 28 12.84 10.98 -6.65
C PHE A 28 11.55 10.44 -6.04
N TRP A 29 11.45 9.13 -5.93
CA TRP A 29 10.30 8.42 -5.40
C TRP A 29 10.74 7.32 -4.44
N CYS A 30 10.00 7.12 -3.37
CA CYS A 30 10.08 5.92 -2.55
C CYS A 30 9.47 4.76 -3.35
N ASN A 31 10.07 3.58 -3.22
CA ASN A 31 9.52 2.36 -3.80
C ASN A 31 8.19 1.98 -3.12
N PRO A 32 7.28 1.31 -3.84
CA PRO A 32 6.13 0.68 -3.21
C PRO A 32 6.60 -0.36 -2.19
N VAL A 33 5.84 -0.54 -1.11
CA VAL A 33 6.22 -1.48 -0.04
C VAL A 33 5.00 -2.10 0.61
N TRP A 34 5.09 -3.41 0.86
CA TRP A 34 4.18 -4.13 1.75
C TRP A 34 4.76 -4.11 3.17
N ASP A 35 4.01 -3.59 4.15
CA ASP A 35 4.49 -3.48 5.54
C ASP A 35 3.96 -4.58 6.47
N SER A 36 3.40 -5.66 5.91
CA SER A 36 2.66 -6.73 6.59
C SER A 36 1.22 -6.41 6.95
N LEU A 37 0.75 -5.18 6.70
CA LEU A 37 -0.65 -4.80 6.92
C LEU A 37 -1.26 -4.00 5.77
N LEU A 38 -0.53 -3.09 5.13
CA LEU A 38 -0.98 -2.24 4.03
C LEU A 38 0.05 -2.20 2.89
N CYS A 39 -0.48 -2.08 1.67
CA CYS A 39 0.32 -1.91 0.47
C CYS A 39 0.54 -0.43 0.22
N TRP A 40 1.70 0.11 0.61
CA TRP A 40 2.03 1.51 0.43
C TRP A 40 2.43 1.82 -1.02
N PRO A 41 1.86 2.87 -1.64
CA PRO A 41 2.17 3.23 -3.02
C PRO A 41 3.59 3.79 -3.15
N PRO A 42 4.13 3.80 -4.38
CA PRO A 42 5.26 4.64 -4.70
C PRO A 42 4.92 6.09 -4.34
N THR A 43 5.81 6.75 -3.60
CA THR A 43 5.53 8.06 -3.02
C THR A 43 6.59 9.05 -3.45
N LYS A 44 6.19 10.19 -4.02
CA LYS A 44 7.13 11.24 -4.43
C LYS A 44 7.92 11.76 -3.23
N ALA A 45 9.21 12.01 -3.41
CA ALA A 45 10.06 12.57 -2.36
C ALA A 45 9.48 13.89 -1.84
N SER A 46 9.65 14.12 -0.53
CA SER A 46 9.12 15.29 0.18
C SER A 46 7.58 15.38 0.20
N THR A 47 6.88 14.27 -0.05
CA THR A 47 5.42 14.16 0.10
C THR A 47 5.05 13.03 1.07
N THR A 48 3.79 12.98 1.50
CA THR A 48 3.29 11.99 2.44
C THR A 48 2.18 11.16 1.81
N ALA A 49 2.33 9.84 1.82
CA ALA A 49 1.25 8.92 1.50
C ALA A 49 0.29 8.77 2.68
N LYS A 50 -1.01 8.64 2.39
CA LYS A 50 -2.05 8.36 3.37
C LYS A 50 -2.97 7.28 2.82
N GLN A 51 -3.40 6.37 3.68
CA GLN A 51 -4.40 5.35 3.38
C GLN A 51 -5.47 5.33 4.46
N ARG A 52 -6.63 4.75 4.16
CA ARG A 52 -7.62 4.46 5.19
C ARG A 52 -7.10 3.34 6.07
N CYS A 53 -7.47 3.38 7.35
CA CYS A 53 -7.23 2.26 8.24
C CYS A 53 -7.92 1.01 7.67
N PRO A 54 -7.27 -0.16 7.69
CA PRO A 54 -7.94 -1.39 7.32
C PRO A 54 -9.02 -1.72 8.35
N PHE A 55 -10.12 -2.32 7.91
CA PHE A 55 -11.23 -2.73 8.79
C PHE A 55 -10.95 -4.00 9.60
N VAL A 56 -9.69 -4.45 9.64
CA VAL A 56 -9.28 -5.65 10.40
C VAL A 56 -9.00 -5.28 11.86
N ASP A 57 -9.30 -6.20 12.79
CA ASP A 57 -8.93 -6.13 14.21
C ASP A 57 -9.19 -4.79 14.91
N ALA A 58 -10.30 -4.11 14.57
CA ALA A 58 -10.69 -2.85 15.19
C ALA A 58 -9.69 -1.68 14.97
N PHE A 59 -8.89 -1.71 13.91
CA PHE A 59 -8.08 -0.55 13.47
C PHE A 59 -8.92 0.63 12.97
N ASP A 60 -10.15 0.36 12.52
CA ASP A 60 -11.20 1.35 12.29
C ASP A 60 -12.40 0.97 13.17
N THR A 61 -12.63 1.70 14.26
CA THR A 61 -13.71 1.45 15.23
C THR A 61 -14.97 2.26 14.97
N THR A 62 -15.14 2.80 13.75
CA THR A 62 -16.27 3.69 13.43
C THR A 62 -17.49 2.93 12.94
#